data_AF-A0A2P8QWY5-F1
#
_entry.id   AF-A0A2P8QWY5-F1
#
_cell.length_a   1.000
_cell.length_b   1.000
_cell.length_c   1.000
_cell.angle_alpha   90.00
_cell.angle_beta   90.00
_cell.angle_gamma   90.00
#
_symmetry.space_group_name_H-M   'P 1'
#
loop_
_entity.id
_entity.type
_entity.pdbx_description
1 polymer ?
#
loop_
_entity_poly.entity_id
_entity_poly.type
_entity_poly.pdbx_seq_one_letter_code
_entity_poly.pdbx_strand_id
1 'polypeptide(L)'
;MPGLQPPNWAQWKYLVERPHPWRRQLYVKGRRLLASTVWQDMLANELSLDETAANFSLPVDAVVEIVRYCETNQELLKMEADEERCRLEEKGLASIGIRVK
;
A
#
# COMPACT_ATOMS: atom_id res chain seq x y z
N MET A 1 -30.81 -4.06 11.42
CA MET A 1 -29.37 -4.35 11.28
C MET A 1 -28.64 -3.03 11.51
N PRO A 2 -27.86 -2.86 12.59
CA PRO A 2 -27.20 -1.59 12.85
C PRO A 2 -26.13 -1.37 11.77
N GLY A 3 -26.23 -0.22 11.09
CA GLY A 3 -25.36 0.16 10.00
C GLY A 3 -23.91 0.20 10.43
N LEU A 4 -23.04 -0.34 9.56
CA LEU A 4 -21.61 -0.06 9.55
C LEU A 4 -21.45 1.46 9.48
N GLN A 5 -21.35 2.12 10.64
CA GLN A 5 -20.77 3.45 10.72
C GLN A 5 -19.41 3.33 10.03
N PRO A 6 -19.12 4.11 8.99
CA PRO A 6 -17.77 4.10 8.48
C PRO A 6 -16.85 4.47 9.64
N PRO A 7 -15.75 3.72 9.85
CA PRO A 7 -14.79 4.09 10.88
C PRO A 7 -14.42 5.55 10.62
N ASN A 8 -14.58 6.39 11.63
CA ASN A 8 -14.25 7.82 11.59
C ASN A 8 -12.84 7.95 11.00
N TRP A 9 -12.73 8.14 9.69
CA TRP A 9 -11.46 8.23 8.99
C TRP A 9 -10.84 9.51 9.52
N ALA A 10 -10.01 9.38 10.56
CA ALA A 10 -9.12 10.44 10.99
C ALA A 10 -8.54 11.01 9.70
N GLN A 11 -8.84 12.29 9.41
CA GLN A 11 -8.43 12.93 8.16
C GLN A 11 -6.94 12.70 7.98
N TRP A 12 -6.59 11.75 7.12
CA TRP A 12 -5.20 11.39 6.94
C TRP A 12 -4.51 12.61 6.35
N LYS A 13 -3.48 13.09 7.05
CA LYS A 13 -2.84 14.35 6.70
C LYS A 13 -1.93 14.18 5.49
N TYR A 14 -1.31 13.00 5.39
CA TYR A 14 -0.34 12.62 4.37
C TYR A 14 -0.85 11.52 3.45
N LEU A 15 -1.97 10.87 3.77
CA LEU A 15 -2.61 9.89 2.88
C LEU A 15 -3.84 10.46 2.19
N VAL A 16 -4.07 10.06 0.94
CA VAL A 16 -5.21 10.50 0.15
C VAL A 16 -5.76 9.35 -0.69
N GLU A 17 -7.07 9.27 -0.77
CA GLU A 17 -7.72 8.37 -1.72
C GLU A 17 -7.53 8.91 -3.14
N ARG A 18 -7.42 7.99 -4.11
CA ARG A 18 -7.46 8.36 -5.53
C ARG A 18 -8.42 7.44 -6.26
N PRO A 19 -9.15 7.96 -7.25
CA PRO A 19 -10.01 7.13 -8.07
C PRO A 19 -9.15 6.12 -8.83
N HIS A 20 -9.36 4.84 -8.54
CA HIS A 20 -8.76 3.73 -9.26
C HIS A 20 -9.86 2.70 -9.56
N PRO A 21 -9.84 2.04 -10.74
CA PRO A 21 -10.93 1.15 -11.17
C PRO A 21 -11.19 -0.04 -10.23
N TRP A 22 -10.26 -0.35 -9.34
CA TRP A 22 -10.34 -1.50 -8.44
C TRP A 22 -9.58 -1.34 -7.12
N ARG A 23 -8.59 -0.43 -7.09
CA ARG A 23 -7.69 -0.27 -5.93
C ARG A 23 -8.29 0.76 -4.98
N ARG A 24 -8.33 0.42 -3.70
CA ARG A 24 -8.89 1.23 -2.61
C ARG A 24 -7.81 1.71 -1.64
N GLN A 25 -6.56 1.27 -1.81
CA GLN A 25 -5.43 1.76 -1.01
C GLN A 25 -5.25 3.28 -1.10
N LEU A 26 -4.85 3.86 0.03
CA LEU A 26 -4.45 5.27 0.06
C LEU A 26 -3.05 5.49 -0.50
N TYR A 27 -2.89 6.64 -1.15
CA TYR A 27 -1.64 7.12 -1.71
C TYR A 27 -1.02 8.18 -0.79
N VAL A 28 0.30 8.27 -0.79
CA VAL A 28 1.00 9.39 -0.18
C VAL A 28 0.68 10.67 -0.97
N LYS A 29 0.20 11.69 -0.28
CA LYS A 29 -0.25 12.97 -0.84
C LYS A 29 0.88 13.63 -1.63
N GLY A 30 0.54 14.13 -2.81
CA GLY A 30 1.52 14.72 -3.74
C GLY A 30 2.43 13.72 -4.44
N ARG A 31 2.23 12.40 -4.24
CA ARG A 31 3.04 11.35 -4.85
C ARG A 31 2.20 10.27 -5.51
N ARG A 32 2.81 9.52 -6.43
CA ARG A 32 2.25 8.29 -7.01
C ARG A 32 2.77 7.06 -6.26
N LEU A 33 2.79 7.15 -4.93
CA LEU A 33 3.36 6.15 -4.03
C LEU A 33 2.27 5.64 -3.09
N LEU A 34 2.13 4.33 -2.94
CA LEU A 34 1.16 3.71 -2.04
C LEU A 34 1.69 3.66 -0.61
N ALA A 35 0.79 3.76 0.37
CA ALA A 35 1.13 3.53 1.78
C ALA A 35 1.75 2.13 2.00
N SER A 36 1.16 1.10 1.38
CA SER A 36 1.65 -0.29 1.45
C SER A 36 3.10 -0.43 1.00
N THR A 37 3.47 0.22 -0.10
CA THR A 37 4.82 0.10 -0.66
C THR A 37 5.87 0.60 0.32
N VAL A 38 5.60 1.73 0.98
CA VAL A 38 6.51 2.29 2.00
C VAL A 38 6.61 1.34 3.20
N TRP A 39 5.47 0.84 3.68
CA TRP A 39 5.44 -0.06 4.83
C TRP A 39 6.12 -1.42 4.54
N GLN A 40 5.89 -1.99 3.37
CA GLN A 40 6.53 -3.24 2.95
C GLN A 40 8.04 -3.08 2.76
N ASP A 41 8.50 -1.96 2.19
CA ASP A 41 9.92 -1.66 2.06
C ASP A 41 10.59 -1.47 3.43
N MET A 42 9.93 -0.76 4.35
CA MET A 42 10.37 -0.63 5.75
C MET A 42 10.54 -1.99 6.41
N LEU A 43 9.57 -2.90 6.28
CA LEU A 43 9.64 -4.25 6.85
C LEU A 43 10.70 -5.12 6.16
N ALA A 44 10.83 -5.04 4.83
CA ALA A 44 11.76 -5.86 4.06
C ALA A 44 13.23 -5.49 4.30
N ASN A 45 13.50 -4.21 4.57
CA ASN A 45 14.84 -3.70 4.85
C ASN A 45 15.07 -3.46 6.36
N GLU A 46 14.12 -3.83 7.21
CA GLU A 46 14.17 -3.65 8.67
C GLU A 46 14.48 -2.20 9.10
N LEU A 47 13.97 -1.22 8.33
CA LEU A 47 14.27 0.19 8.54
C LEU A 47 13.49 0.77 9.72
N SER A 48 14.11 1.71 10.42
CA SER A 48 13.44 2.56 11.41
C SER A 48 12.50 3.57 10.73
N LEU A 49 11.64 4.25 11.50
CA LEU A 49 10.71 5.27 10.99
C LEU A 49 11.45 6.45 10.34
N ASP A 50 12.54 6.90 10.98
CA ASP A 50 13.43 7.96 10.51
C ASP A 50 14.24 7.54 9.27
N GLU A 51 14.77 6.33 9.23
CA GLU A 51 15.44 5.78 8.05
C GLU A 51 14.51 5.64 6.85
N THR A 52 13.29 5.13 7.08
CA THR A 52 12.24 5.04 6.04
C THR A 52 11.85 6.43 5.55
N ALA A 53 11.70 7.39 6.46
CA ALA A 53 11.42 8.78 6.11
C ALA A 53 12.53 9.37 5.23
N ALA A 54 13.80 9.12 5.57
CA ALA A 54 14.93 9.55 4.74
C ALA A 54 14.94 8.85 3.37
N ASN A 55 14.79 7.52 3.34
CA ASN A 55 14.82 6.71 2.12
C ASN A 55 13.77 7.17 1.11
N PHE A 56 12.54 7.39 1.59
CA PHE A 56 11.46 7.87 0.75
C PHE A 56 11.41 9.40 0.66
N SER A 57 12.31 10.16 1.31
CA SER A 57 12.22 11.62 1.41
C SER A 57 10.84 12.10 1.90
N LEU A 58 10.28 11.44 2.90
CA LEU A 58 9.00 11.75 3.54
C LEU A 58 9.24 12.35 4.94
N PRO A 59 8.29 13.12 5.49
CA PRO A 59 8.35 13.46 6.92
C PRO A 59 8.06 12.21 7.76
N VAL A 60 8.72 12.09 8.92
CA VAL A 60 8.52 10.96 9.86
C VAL A 60 7.04 10.81 10.25
N ASP A 61 6.33 11.92 10.44
CA ASP A 61 4.89 11.94 10.73
C ASP A 61 4.05 11.23 9.64
N ALA A 62 4.47 11.32 8.37
CA ALA A 62 3.83 10.58 7.28
C ALA A 62 4.11 9.07 7.37
N VAL A 63 5.32 8.67 7.75
CA VAL A 63 5.68 7.24 7.92
C VAL A 63 4.89 6.63 9.07
N VAL A 64 4.76 7.36 10.19
CA VAL A 64 3.91 6.94 11.31
C VAL A 64 2.46 6.76 10.87
N GLU A 65 1.92 7.71 10.10
CA GLU A 65 0.56 7.62 9.57
C GLU A 65 0.38 6.43 8.61
N ILE A 66 1.38 6.16 7.75
CA ILE A 66 1.43 5.01 6.85
C ILE A 66 1.40 3.69 7.62
N VAL A 67 2.23 3.55 8.65
CA VAL A 67 2.29 2.34 9.49
C VAL A 67 0.93 2.10 10.14
N ARG A 68 0.37 3.14 10.79
CA ARG A 68 -0.95 3.06 11.43
C ARG A 68 -2.06 2.66 10.45
N TYR A 69 -2.05 3.25 9.26
CA TYR A 69 -2.98 2.89 8.18
C TYR A 69 -2.81 1.42 7.79
N CYS A 70 -1.58 0.97 7.56
CA CYS A 70 -1.34 -0.40 7.12
C CYS A 70 -1.71 -1.44 8.18
N GLU A 71 -1.38 -1.20 9.45
CA GLU A 71 -1.76 -2.07 10.56
C GLU A 71 -3.28 -2.18 10.72
N THR A 72 -4.02 -1.09 10.52
CA THR A 72 -5.48 -1.08 10.64
C THR A 72 -6.18 -1.69 9.42
N ASN A 73 -5.53 -1.71 8.26
CA ASN A 73 -6.13 -2.09 6.98
C ASN A 73 -5.49 -3.36 6.36
N GLN A 74 -4.85 -4.22 7.16
CA GLN A 74 -4.16 -5.43 6.67
C GLN A 74 -5.04 -6.35 5.81
N GLU A 75 -6.32 -6.50 6.16
CA GLU A 75 -7.25 -7.32 5.37
C GLU A 75 -7.50 -6.73 3.97
N LEU A 76 -7.62 -5.40 3.89
CA LEU A 76 -7.77 -4.68 2.63
C LEU A 76 -6.51 -4.85 1.76
N LEU A 77 -5.34 -4.63 2.37
CA LEU A 77 -4.02 -4.83 1.74
C LEU A 77 -3.88 -6.23 1.14
N LYS A 78 -4.28 -7.26 1.90
CA LYS A 78 -4.22 -8.66 1.47
C LYS A 78 -5.17 -8.95 0.32
N MET A 79 -6.40 -8.44 0.37
CA MET A 79 -7.38 -8.61 -0.70
C MET A 79 -6.92 -7.95 -2.00
N GLU A 80 -6.34 -6.75 -1.92
CA GLU A 80 -5.83 -6.04 -3.10
C GLU A 80 -4.57 -6.69 -3.67
N ALA A 81 -3.68 -7.23 -2.83
CA ALA A 81 -2.52 -7.99 -3.28
C ALA A 81 -2.92 -9.29 -4.01
N ASP A 82 -3.97 -9.97 -3.52
CA ASP A 82 -4.51 -11.15 -4.19
C ASP A 82 -5.16 -10.80 -5.54
N GLU A 83 -5.94 -9.73 -5.59
CA GLU A 83 -6.56 -9.26 -6.84
C GLU A 83 -5.52 -8.78 -7.86
N GLU A 84 -4.42 -8.18 -7.40
CA GLU A 84 -3.28 -7.84 -8.25
C GLU A 84 -2.61 -9.09 -8.84
N ARG A 85 -2.37 -10.10 -8.01
CA ARG A 85 -1.79 -11.38 -8.42
C ARG A 85 -2.68 -12.08 -9.46
N CYS A 86 -3.98 -12.21 -9.18
CA CYS A 86 -4.94 -12.81 -10.11
C CYS A 86 -4.92 -12.08 -11.47
N ARG A 87 -4.94 -10.73 -11.47
CA ARG A 87 -4.85 -9.97 -12.73
C ARG A 87 -3.51 -10.09 -13.46
N LEU A 88 -2.40 -10.27 -12.75
CA LEU A 88 -1.09 -10.53 -13.38
C LEU A 88 -1.06 -11.92 -14.03
N GLU A 89 -1.67 -12.91 -13.39
CA GLU A 89 -1.83 -14.26 -13.92
C GLU A 89 -2.74 -14.28 -15.15
N GLU A 90 -3.89 -13.59 -15.09
CA GLU A 90 -4.85 -13.48 -16.21
C GLU A 90 -4.27 -12.73 -17.43
N LYS A 91 -3.34 -11.80 -17.22
CA LYS A 91 -2.65 -11.06 -18.30
C LYS A 91 -1.48 -11.84 -18.93
N GLY A 92 -1.21 -13.07 -18.51
CA GLY A 92 -0.26 -13.95 -19.22
C GLY A 92 1.21 -13.56 -19.09
N LEU A 93 1.63 -12.91 -17.99
CA LEU A 93 3.06 -12.70 -17.68
C LEU A 93 3.72 -13.93 -17.02
N ALA A 94 3.09 -15.10 -17.08
CA ALA A 94 3.65 -16.39 -16.66
C ALA A 94 4.39 -17.13 -17.80
N SER A 95 4.85 -16.43 -18.84
CA SER A 95 5.44 -17.10 -20.02
C SER A 95 6.58 -16.33 -20.68
N ILE A 96 7.74 -16.31 -20.04
CA ILE A 96 9.01 -16.39 -20.78
C ILE A 96 9.64 -17.73 -20.39
N GLY A 97 9.31 -18.74 -21.20
CA GLY A 97 10.04 -19.99 -21.20
C GLY A 97 11.44 -19.74 -21.73
N ILE A 98 12.43 -19.74 -20.84
CA ILE A 98 13.82 -19.94 -21.27
C ILE A 98 13.97 -21.43 -21.55
N ARG A 99 13.77 -21.81 -22.82
CA ARG A 99 14.29 -23.07 -23.36
C ARG A 99 15.80 -22.91 -23.53
N VAL A 100 16.60 -23.43 -22.61
CA VAL A 100 18.01 -23.73 -22.90
C VAL A 100 18.07 -25.10 -23.58
N LYS A 101 18.73 -25.15 -24.74
CA LYS A 101 19.05 -26.39 -25.47
C LYS A 101 20.25 -27.06 -24.83
#